data_AF-A0A3D4GXQ2-F1
#
_entry.id   AF-A0A3D4GXQ2-F1
#
_cell.length_a   1.000
_cell.length_b   1.000
_cell.length_c   1.000
_cell.angle_alpha   90.00
_cell.angle_beta   90.00
_cell.angle_gamma   90.00
#
_symmetry.space_group_name_H-M   'P 1'
#
loop_
_entity.id
_entity.type
_entity.pdbx_description
1 polymer ?
#
loop_
_entity_poly.entity_id
_entity_poly.type
_entity_poly.pdbx_seq_one_letter_code
_entity_poly.pdbx_strand_id
1 'polypeptide(L)'
;MDIVDPGTSYPQPFQLVPGELFVSYRQQPGWRCRRSADAGASWAKPVDIAASEDCAIYGITIAQTGEYLRKVHFVWSRLSGGTEEEIRDKSPGMPFGSSGIN
;
A
#
# COMPACT_ATOMS: atom_id res chain seq x y z
N MET A 1 -16.81 -3.79 14.02
CA MET A 1 -15.68 -2.97 14.50
C MET A 1 -14.98 -2.49 13.24
N ASP A 2 -15.29 -1.27 12.80
CA ASP A 2 -14.66 -0.70 11.60
C ASP A 2 -13.19 -0.43 11.89
N ILE A 3 -12.31 -0.99 11.06
CA ILE A 3 -10.88 -0.69 11.08
C ILE A 3 -10.71 0.64 10.35
N VAL A 4 -11.02 1.74 11.04
CA VAL A 4 -10.49 3.05 10.66
C VAL A 4 -9.15 3.16 11.37
N ASP A 5 -8.13 2.55 10.78
CA ASP A 5 -6.75 2.75 11.21
C ASP A 5 -6.23 3.99 10.46
N PRO A 6 -6.21 5.19 11.08
CA PRO A 6 -5.92 6.44 10.40
C PRO A 6 -4.48 6.39 9.87
N GLY A 7 -4.34 6.20 8.55
CA GLY A 7 -3.05 6.07 7.88
C GLY A 7 -2.90 4.83 7.00
N THR A 8 -3.87 3.91 7.02
CA THR A 8 -3.92 2.81 6.04
C THR A 8 -4.41 3.32 4.69
N SER A 9 -3.68 3.03 3.62
CA SER A 9 -4.01 3.47 2.25
C SER A 9 -3.55 2.46 1.20
N TYR A 10 -4.06 2.61 -0.02
CA TYR A 10 -3.68 1.81 -1.19
C TYR A 10 -3.76 0.28 -1.01
N PRO A 11 -4.94 -0.28 -0.62
CA PRO A 11 -5.09 -1.73 -0.57
C PRO A 11 -4.97 -2.34 -1.98
N GLN A 12 -4.14 -3.37 -2.11
CA GLN A 12 -3.91 -4.12 -3.36
C GLN A 12 -4.25 -5.61 -3.14
N PRO A 13 -5.50 -6.02 -3.41
CA PRO A 13 -5.96 -7.38 -3.18
C PRO A 13 -5.59 -8.33 -4.33
N PHE A 14 -5.15 -9.54 -3.97
CA PHE A 14 -4.86 -10.63 -4.91
C PHE A 14 -5.32 -11.97 -4.35
N GLN A 15 -5.84 -12.82 -5.23
CA GLN A 15 -6.11 -14.22 -4.93
C GLN A 15 -4.94 -15.07 -5.45
N LEU A 16 -4.14 -15.61 -4.54
CA LEU A 16 -2.94 -16.40 -4.86
C LEU A 16 -3.20 -17.92 -4.88
N VAL A 17 -4.25 -18.35 -4.18
CA VAL A 17 -4.84 -19.69 -4.21
C VAL A 17 -6.37 -19.55 -4.14
N PRO A 18 -7.15 -20.57 -4.56
CA PRO A 18 -8.60 -20.51 -4.48
C PRO A 18 -9.09 -20.22 -3.06
N GLY A 19 -9.96 -19.22 -2.90
CA GLY A 19 -10.61 -18.88 -1.62
C GLY A 19 -9.77 -18.03 -0.65
N GLU A 20 -8.44 -17.98 -0.81
CA GLU A 20 -7.60 -17.12 0.04
C GLU A 20 -7.33 -15.76 -0.60
N LEU A 21 -7.23 -14.73 0.24
CA LEU A 21 -6.86 -13.37 -0.16
C LEU A 21 -5.51 -13.00 0.44
N PHE A 22 -4.69 -12.34 -0.37
CA PHE A 22 -3.55 -11.54 0.05
C PHE A 22 -3.87 -10.07 -0.22
N VAL A 23 -3.65 -9.18 0.74
CA VAL A 23 -3.80 -7.75 0.55
C VAL A 23 -2.55 -7.06 1.07
N SER A 24 -1.77 -6.45 0.19
CA SER A 24 -0.76 -5.47 0.59
C SER A 24 -1.39 -4.09 0.68
N TYR A 25 -0.89 -3.26 1.59
CA TYR A 25 -1.36 -1.91 1.81
C TYR A 25 -0.25 -1.06 2.43
N ARG A 26 -0.36 0.25 2.25
CA ARG A 26 0.53 1.21 2.88
C ARG A 26 0.03 1.53 4.28
N GLN A 27 0.92 1.47 5.26
CA GLN A 27 0.70 1.95 6.62
C GLN A 27 2.04 2.39 7.19
N GLN A 28 2.15 3.64 7.65
CA GLN A 28 3.40 4.18 8.20
C GLN A 28 3.99 3.24 9.27
N PRO A 29 5.31 2.99 9.27
CA PRO A 29 6.36 3.62 8.46
C PRO A 29 6.65 2.93 7.10
N GLY A 30 5.70 2.18 6.52
CA GLY A 30 5.95 1.52 5.24
C GLY A 30 4.76 0.78 4.63
N TRP A 31 4.99 -0.49 4.29
CA TRP A 31 4.03 -1.38 3.63
C TRP A 31 3.88 -2.67 4.40
N ARG A 32 2.64 -3.11 4.51
CA ARG A 32 2.23 -4.33 5.22
C ARG A 32 1.37 -5.19 4.31
N CYS A 33 1.20 -6.44 4.69
CA CYS A 33 0.13 -7.27 4.14
C CYS A 33 -0.65 -8.00 5.22
N ARG A 34 -1.85 -8.42 4.85
CA ARG A 34 -2.64 -9.41 5.57
C ARG A 34 -3.09 -10.51 4.62
N ARG A 35 -3.43 -11.65 5.21
CA ARG A 35 -4.03 -12.77 4.50
C ARG A 35 -5.36 -13.13 5.14
N SER A 36 -6.30 -13.57 4.31
CA SER A 36 -7.53 -14.21 4.72
C SER A 36 -7.60 -15.58 4.09
N ALA A 37 -8.00 -16.59 4.87
CA ALA A 37 -8.21 -17.95 4.40
C ALA A 37 -9.69 -18.26 4.06
N ASP A 38 -10.57 -17.27 4.24
CA ASP A 38 -12.02 -17.41 4.27
C ASP A 38 -12.71 -16.26 3.50
N ALA A 39 -12.20 -15.95 2.31
CA ALA A 39 -12.75 -14.94 1.41
C ALA A 39 -12.96 -13.53 2.03
N GLY A 40 -12.16 -13.19 3.03
CA GLY A 40 -12.17 -11.90 3.72
C GLY A 40 -13.02 -11.84 4.99
N ALA A 41 -13.63 -12.95 5.42
CA ALA A 41 -14.43 -12.99 6.64
C ALA A 41 -13.57 -12.80 7.90
N SER A 42 -12.37 -13.36 7.91
CA SER A 42 -11.35 -13.13 8.95
C SER A 42 -9.98 -12.87 8.34
N TRP A 43 -9.14 -12.18 9.12
CA TRP A 43 -7.82 -11.76 8.68
C TRP A 43 -6.77 -12.17 9.69
N ALA A 44 -5.68 -12.74 9.19
CA ALA A 44 -4.48 -12.95 9.97
C ALA A 44 -3.88 -11.60 10.44
N LYS A 45 -2.99 -11.66 11.43
CA LYS A 45 -2.24 -10.49 11.87
C LYS A 45 -1.43 -9.89 10.70
N PRO A 46 -1.25 -8.55 10.66
CA PRO A 46 -0.39 -7.91 9.68
C PRO A 46 1.03 -8.48 9.69
N VAL A 47 1.65 -8.48 8.51
CA VAL A 47 3.08 -8.74 8.32
C VAL A 47 3.69 -7.53 7.64
N ASP A 48 4.81 -7.03 8.15
CA ASP A 48 5.57 -5.95 7.51
C ASP A 48 6.28 -6.48 6.25
N ILE A 49 6.10 -5.80 5.12
CA ILE A 49 6.80 -6.11 3.87
C ILE A 49 8.07 -5.27 3.74
N ALA A 50 7.94 -3.97 3.97
CA ALA A 50 9.03 -3.00 3.91
C ALA A 50 8.71 -1.83 4.84
N ALA A 51 9.71 -1.32 5.54
CA ALA A 51 9.56 -0.20 6.47
C ALA A 51 10.82 0.67 6.43
N SER A 52 10.64 1.98 6.61
CA SER A 52 11.73 2.91 6.81
C SER A 52 11.28 4.06 7.70
N GLU A 53 12.02 4.32 8.77
CA GLU A 53 11.72 5.40 9.71
C GLU A 53 12.14 6.77 9.16
N ASP A 54 13.16 6.79 8.28
CA ASP A 54 13.80 8.03 7.80
C ASP A 54 13.17 8.59 6.51
N CYS A 55 12.26 7.85 5.87
CA CYS A 55 11.72 8.24 4.57
C CYS A 55 10.40 7.54 4.24
N ALA A 56 9.60 8.16 3.38
CA ALA A 56 8.45 7.48 2.80
C ALA A 56 8.89 6.34 1.85
N ILE A 57 8.06 5.31 1.72
CA ILE A 57 8.26 4.21 0.77
C ILE A 57 7.15 4.23 -0.27
N TYR A 58 7.53 4.18 -1.55
CA TYR A 58 6.62 3.87 -2.64
C TYR A 58 6.76 2.40 -2.98
N GLY A 59 5.64 1.68 -3.00
CA GLY A 59 5.59 0.25 -3.26
C GLY A 59 4.54 -0.08 -4.31
N ILE A 60 4.80 -1.13 -5.08
CA ILE A 60 3.85 -1.71 -6.01
C ILE A 60 3.87 -3.23 -5.89
N THR A 61 2.68 -3.80 -5.98
CA THR A 61 2.46 -5.25 -5.97
C THR A 61 2.00 -5.72 -7.34
N ILE A 62 2.58 -6.81 -7.82
CA ILE A 62 2.16 -7.49 -9.05
C ILE A 62 1.94 -8.97 -8.70
N ALA A 63 0.79 -9.51 -9.10
CA ALA A 63 0.53 -10.94 -8.96
C ALA A 63 0.57 -11.63 -10.34
N GLN A 64 1.08 -12.86 -10.34
CA GLN A 64 0.96 -13.77 -11.46
C GLN A 64 -0.52 -14.02 -11.77
N THR A 65 -0.86 -14.13 -13.05
CA THR A 65 -2.20 -14.51 -13.54
C THR A 65 -2.20 -15.95 -14.05
N GLY A 66 -3.39 -16.51 -14.33
CA GLY A 66 -3.54 -17.88 -14.83
C GLY A 66 -3.86 -18.90 -13.74
N GLU A 67 -3.39 -20.14 -13.91
CA GLU A 67 -3.68 -21.24 -12.98
C GLU A 67 -3.02 -21.02 -11.60
N TYR A 68 -3.63 -21.62 -10.59
CA TYR A 68 -3.09 -21.64 -9.23
C TYR A 68 -2.00 -22.71 -9.11
N LEU A 69 -0.99 -22.57 -8.25
CA LEU A 69 -0.75 -21.51 -7.25
C LEU A 69 -0.03 -20.30 -7.86
N ARG A 70 -0.51 -19.09 -7.59
CA ARG A 70 0.05 -17.85 -8.15
C ARG A 70 1.07 -17.23 -7.20
N LYS A 71 2.07 -16.57 -7.77
CA LYS A 71 3.06 -15.80 -7.03
C LYS A 71 2.69 -14.32 -6.95
N VAL A 72 3.17 -13.67 -5.90
CA VAL A 72 3.12 -12.21 -5.76
C VAL A 72 4.54 -11.68 -5.68
N HIS A 73 4.77 -10.55 -6.35
CA HIS A 73 6.01 -9.80 -6.31
C HIS A 73 5.71 -8.42 -5.75
N PHE A 74 6.53 -7.99 -4.79
CA PHE A 74 6.49 -6.66 -4.25
C PHE A 74 7.83 -5.98 -4.53
N VAL A 75 7.78 -4.82 -5.18
CA VAL A 75 8.95 -3.99 -5.40
C VAL A 75 8.68 -2.61 -4.83
N TRP A 76 9.71 -2.01 -4.27
CA TRP A 76 9.59 -0.73 -3.60
C TRP A 76 10.83 0.12 -3.82
N SER A 77 10.64 1.42 -3.68
CA SER A 77 11.73 2.39 -3.65
C SER A 77 11.57 3.29 -2.44
N ARG A 78 12.72 3.72 -1.92
CA ARG A 78 12.77 4.82 -0.98
C ARG A 78 12.37 6.10 -1.69
N LEU A 79 11.44 6.84 -1.11
CA LEU A 79 11.19 8.23 -1.42
C LEU A 79 11.97 9.09 -0.43
N SER A 80 13.26 9.31 -0.69
CA SER A 80 13.95 10.46 -0.09
C SER A 80 13.57 11.71 -0.88
N GLY A 81 13.41 12.84 -0.20
CA GLY A 81 13.20 14.15 -0.80
C GLY A 81 14.10 14.28 -2.01
N GLY A 82 13.50 14.54 -3.17
CA GLY A 82 14.27 14.75 -4.36
C GLY A 82 15.19 15.96 -4.18
N THR A 83 15.95 16.32 -5.22
CA THR A 83 16.60 17.65 -5.23
C THR A 83 15.57 18.74 -4.84
N GLU A 84 16.00 19.89 -4.32
CA GLU A 84 15.06 20.99 -4.01
C GLU A 84 14.10 21.27 -5.18
N GLU A 85 14.59 21.07 -6.41
CA GLU A 85 13.86 21.08 -7.66
C GLU A 85 12.77 19.99 -7.76
N GLU A 86 13.04 18.74 -7.45
CA GLU A 86 12.03 17.67 -7.45
C GLU A 86 10.97 17.82 -6.33
N ILE A 87 11.33 18.46 -5.21
CA ILE A 87 10.38 18.83 -4.14
C ILE A 87 9.46 19.97 -4.61
N ARG A 88 10.04 20.98 -5.27
CA ARG A 88 9.33 22.12 -5.87
C ARG A 88 8.36 21.67 -6.96
N ASP A 89 8.80 20.76 -7.83
CA ASP A 89 8.01 20.35 -9.00
C ASP A 89 6.88 19.37 -8.66
N LYS A 90 6.99 18.63 -7.54
CA LYS A 90 5.89 17.84 -6.97
C LYS A 90 4.89 18.66 -6.16
N SER A 91 5.21 19.92 -5.88
CA SER A 91 4.32 20.89 -5.25
C SER A 91 4.14 22.11 -6.15
N PRO A 92 3.61 21.97 -7.39
CA PRO A 92 3.37 23.14 -8.22
C PRO A 92 2.15 23.87 -7.64
N GLY A 93 2.40 24.84 -6.76
CA GLY A 93 1.46 25.87 -6.32
C GLY A 93 0.01 25.41 -6.13
N MET A 94 -0.27 24.64 -5.08
CA MET A 94 -1.62 24.60 -4.52
C MET A 94 -1.74 25.85 -3.62
N PRO A 95 -2.48 26.90 -4.02
CA PRO A 95 -2.72 28.01 -3.12
C PRO A 95 -3.49 27.48 -1.91
N PHE A 96 -3.00 27.78 -0.72
CA PHE A 96 -3.76 27.60 0.52
C PHE A 96 -5.06 28.39 0.39
N GLY A 97 -6.17 27.67 0.18
CA GLY A 97 -7.52 28.23 0.17
C GLY A 97 -8.28 28.00 -1.13
N SER A 98 -8.94 26.85 -1.24
CA SER A 98 -10.29 26.79 -1.82
C SER A 98 -10.94 25.47 -1.42
N SER A 99 -12.03 25.58 -0.68
CA SER A 99 -13.01 24.52 -0.47
C SER A 99 -13.69 24.14 -1.79
N GLY A 100 -13.84 22.86 -2.05
CA GLY A 100 -14.98 22.28 -2.78
C GLY A 100 -15.23 20.89 -2.19
N ILE A 101 -16.43 20.37 -1.89
CA ILE A 101 -17.82 20.73 -2.23
C ILE A 101 -18.01 21.26 -3.65
N ASN A 102 -17.91 20.40 -4.66
CA ASN A 102 -19.02 19.58 -5.17
C ASN A 102 -18.47 18.55 -6.17
#